data_AF-A0A7Y5Q7X7-F1
#
_entry.id   AF-A0A7Y5Q7X7-F1
#
_cell.length_a   1.000
_cell.length_b   1.000
_cell.length_c   1.000
_cell.angle_alpha   90.00
_cell.angle_beta   90.00
_cell.angle_gamma   90.00
#
_symmetry.space_group_name_H-M   'P 1'
#
loop_
_entity.id
_entity.type
_entity.pdbx_description
1 polymer ?
#
loop_
_entity_poly.entity_id
_entity_poly.type
_entity_poly.pdbx_seq_one_letter_code
_entity_poly.pdbx_strand_id
1 'polypeptide(L)'
;PTRVGLVPIGYGDGWPWALSRGAEALVAGRRVPYLGRVNMDLIQLDLNNVPAAGVGEEVVLLGGAGEQRIDASEIAGWAATSPYSITTSLGRRVTRRYLEAGRVVAQRGLDGRLRES
;
A
#
# COMPACT_ATOMS: atom_id res chain seq x y z
N PRO A 1 3.99 21.30 -14.19
CA PRO A 1 3.27 21.14 -12.90
C PRO A 1 3.33 19.67 -12.50
N THR A 2 3.60 19.35 -11.24
CA THR A 2 3.62 17.95 -10.76
C THR A 2 2.26 17.57 -10.20
N ARG A 3 1.70 16.46 -10.65
CA ARG A 3 0.45 15.90 -10.13
C ARG A 3 0.77 14.89 -9.04
N VAL A 4 0.29 15.16 -7.82
CA VAL A 4 0.58 14.35 -6.64
C VAL A 4 -0.68 13.65 -6.15
N GLY A 5 -0.59 12.34 -5.91
CA GLY A 5 -1.62 11.55 -5.24
C GLY A 5 -1.33 11.44 -3.74
N LEU A 6 -2.35 11.61 -2.91
CA LEU A 6 -2.28 11.36 -1.47
C LEU A 6 -3.02 10.07 -1.15
N VAL A 7 -2.36 9.15 -0.44
CA VAL A 7 -2.94 7.86 -0.04
C VAL A 7 -2.96 7.80 1.49
N PRO A 8 -4.11 7.49 2.11
CA PRO A 8 -4.27 7.51 3.56
C PRO A 8 -3.72 6.25 4.22
N ILE A 9 -2.40 6.13 4.19
CA ILE A 9 -1.63 5.11 4.90
C ILE A 9 -0.27 5.68 5.24
N GLY A 10 0.26 5.34 6.41
CA GLY A 10 1.58 5.77 6.83
C GLY A 10 2.21 4.85 7.86
N TYR A 11 3.28 5.35 8.51
CA TYR A 11 3.99 4.54 9.50
C TYR A 11 3.17 4.25 10.76
N GLY A 12 2.16 5.07 11.07
CA GLY A 12 1.19 4.81 12.14
C GLY A 12 0.30 3.59 11.86
N ASP A 13 0.18 3.19 10.58
CA ASP A 13 -0.51 1.98 10.15
C ASP A 13 0.42 0.76 10.08
N GLY A 14 1.71 0.95 10.39
CA GLY A 14 2.73 -0.09 10.27
C GLY A 14 3.44 -0.12 8.92
N TRP A 15 3.22 0.87 8.05
CA TRP A 15 3.97 0.98 6.80
C TRP A 15 5.42 1.43 7.06
N PRO A 16 6.44 0.95 6.32
CA PRO A 16 7.81 1.34 6.57
C PRO A 16 8.02 2.86 6.44
N TRP A 17 8.57 3.48 7.48
CA TRP A 17 8.87 4.92 7.45
C TRP A 17 9.99 5.27 6.46
N ALA A 18 11.06 4.45 6.47
CA ALA A 18 12.27 4.68 5.71
C ALA A 18 12.28 3.82 4.45
N LEU A 19 11.64 4.30 3.39
CA LEU A 19 11.77 3.72 2.06
C LEU A 19 12.92 4.40 1.30
N SER A 20 13.72 3.61 0.60
CA SER A 20 14.80 4.10 -0.24
C SER A 20 14.26 4.88 -1.46
N ARG A 21 15.16 5.64 -2.10
CA ARG A 21 14.84 6.29 -3.39
C ARG A 21 14.53 5.21 -4.42
N GLY A 22 13.38 5.34 -5.09
CA GLY A 22 12.91 4.36 -6.08
C GLY A 22 11.88 3.37 -5.55
N ALA A 23 11.37 3.54 -4.32
CA ALA A 23 10.17 2.83 -3.90
C ALA A 23 8.97 3.23 -4.77
N GLU A 24 8.13 2.25 -5.08
CA GLU A 24 7.01 2.38 -6.01
C GLU A 24 5.71 1.81 -5.42
N ALA A 25 4.59 2.28 -5.94
CA ALA A 25 3.26 1.73 -5.73
C ALA A 25 2.62 1.48 -7.11
N LEU A 26 1.52 0.71 -7.16
CA LEU A 26 0.73 0.58 -8.39
C LEU A 26 -0.50 1.47 -8.32
N VAL A 27 -0.75 2.26 -9.37
CA VAL A 27 -1.97 3.04 -9.55
C VAL A 27 -2.49 2.80 -10.97
N ALA A 28 -3.76 2.42 -11.12
CA ALA A 28 -4.33 1.99 -12.41
C ALA A 28 -3.44 0.96 -13.15
N GLY A 29 -2.87 0.01 -12.40
CA GLY A 29 -1.99 -1.04 -12.93
C GLY A 29 -0.59 -0.58 -13.38
N ARG A 30 -0.17 0.65 -13.04
CA ARG A 30 1.15 1.18 -13.39
C ARG A 30 1.98 1.47 -12.14
N ARG A 31 3.26 1.09 -12.16
CA ARG A 31 4.25 1.51 -11.17
C ARG A 31 4.44 3.03 -11.19
N VAL A 32 4.28 3.64 -10.02
CA VAL A 32 4.49 5.07 -9.79
C VAL A 32 5.42 5.27 -8.59
N PRO A 33 6.36 6.22 -8.65
CA PRO A 33 7.31 6.42 -7.58
C PRO A 33 6.69 7.13 -6.38
N TYR A 34 7.20 6.82 -5.20
CA TYR A 34 6.94 7.59 -3.99
C TYR A 34 7.59 8.97 -4.09
N LEU A 35 6.88 9.98 -3.59
CA LEU A 35 7.36 11.34 -3.43
C LEU A 35 7.69 11.61 -1.96
N GLY A 36 8.98 11.82 -1.69
CA GLY A 36 9.45 12.12 -0.34
C GLY A 36 9.39 10.93 0.62
N ARG A 37 9.23 11.20 1.91
CA ARG A 37 9.18 10.18 2.97
C ARG A 37 7.73 9.84 3.33
N VAL A 38 7.54 8.67 3.91
CA VAL A 38 6.27 8.23 4.49
C VAL A 38 5.96 9.08 5.75
N ASN A 39 4.75 9.64 5.84
CA ASN A 39 4.28 10.34 7.03
C ASN A 39 3.53 9.39 7.97
N MET A 40 3.01 9.91 9.07
CA MET A 40 2.30 9.08 10.07
C MET A 40 1.09 8.38 9.48
N ASP A 41 0.31 9.09 8.66
CA ASP A 41 -0.97 8.61 8.13
C ASP A 41 -1.10 8.80 6.60
N LEU A 42 -0.03 9.27 5.93
CA LEU A 42 -0.08 9.60 4.49
C LEU A 42 1.21 9.21 3.76
N ILE A 43 1.07 8.76 2.52
CA ILE A 43 2.13 8.71 1.51
C ILE A 43 1.76 9.61 0.32
N GLN A 44 2.78 10.00 -0.43
CA GLN A 44 2.63 10.82 -1.64
C GLN A 44 3.18 10.04 -2.83
N LEU A 45 2.48 10.07 -3.95
CA LEU A 45 2.85 9.37 -5.19
C LEU A 45 2.89 10.34 -6.38
N ASP A 46 3.84 10.15 -7.30
CA ASP A 46 3.87 10.90 -8.56
C ASP A 46 2.87 10.32 -9.56
N LEU A 47 1.85 11.10 -9.91
CA LEU A 47 0.80 10.70 -10.86
C LEU A 47 0.95 11.35 -12.23
N ASN A 48 2.08 12.00 -12.53
CA ASN A 48 2.30 12.68 -13.82
C ASN A 48 2.10 11.73 -15.02
N ASN A 49 2.47 10.46 -14.88
CA ASN A 49 2.38 9.46 -15.95
C ASN A 49 1.11 8.58 -15.87
N VAL A 50 0.15 8.94 -15.00
CA VAL A 50 -1.12 8.22 -14.81
C VAL A 50 -2.29 9.21 -14.89
N PRO A 51 -2.62 9.71 -16.10
CA PRO A 51 -3.65 10.72 -16.27
C PRO A 51 -5.05 10.22 -15.89
N ALA A 52 -5.29 8.91 -15.98
CA ALA A 52 -6.56 8.28 -15.62
C ALA A 52 -6.81 8.20 -14.10
N ALA A 53 -5.76 8.30 -13.27
CA ALA A 53 -5.92 8.17 -11.83
C ALA A 53 -6.74 9.33 -11.26
N GLY A 54 -7.79 9.05 -10.48
CA GLY A 54 -8.65 10.05 -9.84
C GLY A 54 -8.75 9.86 -8.33
N VAL A 55 -9.58 10.68 -7.67
CA VAL A 55 -9.94 10.44 -6.27
C VAL A 55 -10.73 9.13 -6.19
N GLY A 56 -10.34 8.26 -5.25
CA GLY A 56 -10.95 6.94 -5.08
C GLY A 56 -10.36 5.85 -5.98
N GLU A 57 -9.38 6.17 -6.83
CA GLU A 57 -8.64 5.16 -7.59
C GLU A 57 -7.90 4.21 -6.66
N GLU A 58 -7.86 2.92 -7.04
CA GLU A 58 -7.16 1.91 -6.28
C GLU A 58 -5.63 2.14 -6.32
N VAL A 59 -5.01 2.00 -5.16
CA VAL A 59 -3.56 1.99 -5.01
C VAL A 59 -3.14 0.68 -4.38
N VAL A 60 -2.27 -0.07 -5.07
CA VAL A 60 -1.72 -1.32 -4.56
C VAL A 60 -0.29 -1.09 -4.09
N LEU A 61 -0.04 -1.28 -2.79
CA LEU A 61 1.29 -1.11 -2.19
C LEU A 61 2.06 -2.43 -2.03
N LEU A 62 1.32 -3.54 -1.93
CA LEU A 62 1.83 -4.90 -1.81
C LEU A 62 0.84 -5.81 -2.57
N GLY A 63 1.37 -6.62 -3.50
CA GLY A 63 0.57 -7.44 -4.40
C GLY A 63 0.44 -6.83 -5.80
N GLY A 64 -0.59 -7.23 -6.54
CA GLY A 64 -0.80 -6.87 -7.95
C GLY A 64 -1.05 -8.11 -8.80
N ALA A 65 -0.93 -7.98 -10.12
CA ALA A 65 -1.20 -9.07 -11.07
C ALA A 65 -0.20 -9.08 -12.23
N GLY A 66 0.21 -10.29 -12.63
CA GLY A 66 1.17 -10.50 -13.71
C GLY A 66 2.51 -9.80 -13.45
N GLU A 67 2.99 -9.06 -14.45
CA GLU A 67 4.25 -8.28 -14.39
C GLU A 67 4.12 -7.01 -13.52
N GLN A 68 2.90 -6.55 -13.25
CA GLN A 68 2.62 -5.39 -12.42
C GLN A 68 2.24 -5.87 -11.01
N ARG A 69 3.25 -6.34 -10.28
CA ARG A 69 3.15 -6.76 -8.89
C ARG A 69 4.29 -6.18 -8.08
N ILE A 70 4.07 -5.92 -6.80
CA ILE A 70 5.09 -5.50 -5.83
C ILE A 70 5.12 -6.54 -4.72
N ASP A 71 6.23 -7.26 -4.58
CA ASP A 71 6.38 -8.30 -3.57
C ASP A 71 6.90 -7.74 -2.24
N ALA A 72 6.62 -8.45 -1.14
CA ALA A 72 7.14 -8.08 0.18
C ALA A 72 8.67 -8.00 0.22
N SER A 73 9.36 -8.79 -0.62
CA SER A 73 10.81 -8.76 -0.76
C SER A 73 11.34 -7.48 -1.41
N GLU A 74 10.61 -6.91 -2.38
CA GLU A 74 10.99 -5.63 -2.99
C GLU A 74 10.87 -4.51 -1.96
N ILE A 75 9.74 -4.47 -1.24
CA ILE A 75 9.49 -3.47 -0.19
C ILE A 75 10.54 -3.60 0.92
N ALA A 76 10.88 -4.84 1.32
CA ALA A 76 11.92 -5.09 2.29
C ALA A 76 13.30 -4.58 1.83
N GLY A 77 13.60 -4.72 0.54
CA GLY A 77 14.80 -4.13 -0.08
C GLY A 77 14.80 -2.61 0.00
N TRP A 78 13.67 -1.96 -0.30
CA TRP A 78 13.56 -0.49 -0.16
C TRP A 78 13.66 -0.04 1.29
N ALA A 79 13.13 -0.83 2.23
CA ALA A 79 13.10 -0.50 3.66
C ALA A 79 14.32 -0.99 4.45
N ALA A 80 15.30 -1.64 3.79
CA ALA A 80 16.46 -2.28 4.42
C ALA A 80 16.07 -3.19 5.60
N THR A 81 15.06 -4.05 5.40
CA THR A 81 14.50 -4.93 6.44
C THR A 81 14.19 -6.33 5.88
N SER A 82 13.44 -7.15 6.63
CA SER A 82 12.99 -8.47 6.18
C SER A 82 11.57 -8.44 5.60
N PRO A 83 11.22 -9.35 4.67
CA PRO A 83 9.84 -9.47 4.16
C PRO A 83 8.82 -9.75 5.27
N TYR A 84 9.23 -10.46 6.33
CA TYR A 84 8.40 -10.71 7.50
C TYR A 84 8.05 -9.42 8.24
N SER A 85 9.02 -8.50 8.39
CA SER A 85 8.76 -7.19 8.99
C SER A 85 7.64 -6.46 8.27
N ILE A 86 7.65 -6.44 6.93
CA ILE A 86 6.62 -5.78 6.10
C ILE A 86 5.21 -6.32 6.37
N THR A 87 5.06 -7.63 6.46
CA THR A 87 3.74 -8.28 6.58
C THR A 87 3.22 -8.28 8.03
N THR A 88 4.12 -8.37 9.00
CA THR A 88 3.78 -8.41 10.43
C THR A 88 3.65 -7.03 11.07
N SER A 89 4.25 -5.98 10.49
CA SER A 89 4.20 -4.62 11.03
C SER A 89 2.85 -3.95 10.86
N LEU A 90 2.04 -4.38 9.89
CA LEU A 90 0.73 -3.80 9.60
C LEU A 90 -0.14 -3.80 10.87
N GLY A 91 -0.43 -2.59 11.37
CA GLY A 91 -1.11 -2.38 12.64
C GLY A 91 -2.61 -2.53 12.55
N ARG A 92 -3.32 -2.39 13.67
CA ARG A 92 -4.79 -2.57 13.78
C ARG A 92 -5.62 -1.58 12.94
N ARG A 93 -5.05 -0.43 12.56
CA ARG A 93 -5.71 0.58 11.72
C ARG A 93 -6.02 0.07 10.31
N VAL A 94 -5.21 -0.86 9.81
CA VAL A 94 -5.44 -1.50 8.51
C VAL A 94 -6.59 -2.49 8.63
N THR A 95 -7.66 -2.29 7.87
CA THR A 95 -8.78 -3.25 7.85
C THR A 95 -8.36 -4.51 7.09
N ARG A 96 -8.62 -5.69 7.67
CA ARG A 96 -8.36 -6.99 7.02
C ARG A 96 -9.67 -7.50 6.43
N ARG A 97 -9.65 -7.85 5.14
CA ARG A 97 -10.73 -8.56 4.45
C ARG A 97 -10.23 -9.95 4.12
N TYR A 98 -10.96 -10.98 4.55
CA TYR A 98 -10.65 -12.38 4.27
C TYR A 98 -11.39 -12.82 3.03
N LEU A 99 -10.67 -13.46 2.12
CA LEU A 99 -11.19 -13.89 0.83
C LEU A 99 -11.22 -15.42 0.78
N GLU A 100 -12.34 -15.99 0.34
CA GLU A 100 -12.48 -17.39 -0.04
C GLU A 100 -13.03 -17.46 -1.46
N ALA A 101 -12.36 -18.19 -2.34
CA ALA A 101 -12.71 -18.25 -3.77
C ALA A 101 -12.93 -16.85 -4.42
N GLY A 102 -12.14 -15.85 -4.01
CA GLY A 102 -12.23 -14.47 -4.52
C GLY A 102 -13.36 -13.62 -3.94
N ARG A 103 -14.17 -14.14 -3.00
CA ARG A 103 -15.24 -13.40 -2.34
C ARG A 103 -14.87 -13.08 -0.90
N VAL A 104 -15.27 -11.92 -0.43
CA VAL A 104 -15.06 -11.54 0.98
C VAL A 104 -16.00 -12.35 1.85
N VAL A 105 -15.43 -13.15 2.76
CA VAL A 105 -16.19 -13.98 3.72
C VAL A 105 -16.20 -13.38 5.11
N ALA A 106 -15.21 -12.55 5.44
CA ALA A 106 -15.16 -11.85 6.71
C ALA A 106 -14.32 -10.58 6.64
N GLN A 107 -14.53 -9.67 7.59
CA GLN A 107 -13.75 -8.45 7.75
C GLN A 107 -13.42 -8.20 9.23
N ARG A 108 -12.21 -7.70 9.49
CA ARG A 108 -11.76 -7.24 10.81
C ARG A 108 -11.22 -5.83 10.71
N GLY A 109 -11.93 -4.88 11.32
CA GLY A 109 -11.57 -3.47 11.37
C GLY A 109 -10.78 -3.09 12.62
N LEU A 110 -10.71 -1.78 12.89
CA LEU A 110 -9.99 -1.21 14.04
C LEU A 110 -10.52 -1.72 15.40
N ASP A 111 -11.84 -1.94 15.51
CA ASP A 111 -12.51 -2.49 16.70
C ASP A 111 -12.03 -3.92 17.04
N GLY A 112 -11.30 -4.58 16.14
CA GLY A 112 -10.76 -5.92 16.30
C GLY A 112 -11.81 -7.02 16.18
N ARG A 113 -13.08 -6.67 15.99
CA ARG A 113 -14.17 -7.64 15.88
C ARG A 113 -14.17 -8.23 14.48
N LEU A 114 -14.29 -9.55 14.41
CA LEU A 114 -14.53 -10.24 13.14
C LEU A 114 -16.02 -10.11 12.81
N ARG A 115 -16.31 -9.71 11.58
CA ARG A 115 -17.67 -9.66 11.03
C ARG A 115 -17.70 -10.55 9.81
N GLU A 116 -18.54 -11.58 9.85
CA GLU A 116 -18.80 -12.45 8.71
C GLU A 116 -19.67 -11.71 7.69
N SER A 117 -19.46 -11.98 6.40
CA SER A 117 -20.18 -11.35 5.29
C SER A 117 -21.51 -12.03 4.99
#